data_AF-A0A429MME8-F1
#
_entry.id   AF-A0A429MME8-F1
#
_cell.length_a   1.000
_cell.length_b   1.000
_cell.length_c   1.000
_cell.angle_alpha   90.00
_cell.angle_beta   90.00
_cell.angle_gamma   90.00
#
_symmetry.space_group_name_H-M   'P 1'
#
loop_
_entity.id
_entity.type
_entity.pdbx_description
1 polymer ?
#
loop_
_entity_poly.entity_id
_entity_poly.type
_entity_poly.pdbx_seq_one_letter_code
_entity_poly.pdbx_strand_id
1 'polypeptide(L)' 'SIIKAPFPIVDYLSTITVLETDKPNVSLVEWKGQFTPVNVSDEEVIALFTKIYSDGLRDLRNNF' A
#
# COMPACT_ATOMS: atom_id res chain seq x y z
N SER A 1 -0.25 1.14 -14.17
CA SER A 1 0.73 0.17 -13.65
C SER A 1 2.04 0.91 -13.37
N ILE A 2 2.67 0.69 -12.20
CA ILE A 2 4.00 1.23 -11.91
C ILE A 2 4.99 0.30 -12.63
N ILE A 3 5.25 0.56 -13.92
CA ILE A 3 6.04 -0.35 -14.77
C ILE A 3 7.55 -0.13 -14.54
N LYS A 4 7.96 1.06 -14.10
CA LYS A 4 9.33 1.36 -13.65
C LYS A 4 9.26 2.36 -12.50
N ALA A 5 9.64 1.93 -11.31
CA ALA A 5 9.89 2.79 -10.17
C ALA A 5 11.33 2.53 -9.68
N PRO A 6 11.97 3.49 -9.00
CA PRO A 6 13.32 3.33 -8.45
C PRO A 6 13.37 2.37 -7.25
N PHE A 7 12.36 1.50 -7.09
CA PHE A 7 12.27 0.56 -5.99
C PHE A 7 12.96 -0.75 -6.37
N PRO A 8 13.69 -1.39 -5.45
CA PRO A 8 14.40 -2.66 -5.68
C PRO A 8 13.44 -3.85 -5.65
N ILE A 9 12.39 -3.82 -6.49
CA ILE A 9 11.38 -4.87 -6.61
C ILE A 9 11.01 -5.16 -8.06
N VAL A 10 10.51 -6.37 -8.31
CA VAL A 10 9.80 -6.76 -9.54
C VAL A 10 8.42 -7.34 -9.21
N ASP A 11 7.62 -7.59 -10.24
CA ASP A 11 6.29 -8.23 -10.14
C ASP A 11 5.34 -7.53 -9.15
N TYR A 12 5.42 -6.20 -9.10
CA TYR A 12 4.60 -5.38 -8.23
C TYR A 12 3.12 -5.44 -8.63
N LEU A 13 2.29 -5.89 -7.69
CA LEU A 13 0.83 -5.85 -7.76
C LEU A 13 0.30 -5.15 -6.51
N SER A 14 -0.64 -4.22 -6.70
CA SER A 14 -1.23 -3.47 -5.61
C SER A 14 -2.72 -3.33 -5.79
N THR A 15 -3.44 -3.53 -4.69
CA THR A 15 -4.91 -3.49 -4.64
C THR A 15 -5.32 -2.60 -3.48
N ILE A 16 -6.19 -1.63 -3.75
CA ILE A 16 -6.88 -0.85 -2.74
C ILE A 16 -8.37 -1.23 -2.76
N THR A 17 -8.92 -1.50 -1.59
CA THR A 17 -10.32 -1.93 -1.43
C THR A 17 -10.98 -1.04 -0.39
N VAL A 18 -12.17 -0.53 -0.72
CA VAL A 18 -13.03 0.19 0.21
C VAL A 18 -14.16 -0.74 0.63
N LEU A 19 -14.29 -0.96 1.94
CA LEU A 19 -15.24 -1.86 2.54
C LEU A 19 -16.23 -1.07 3.40
N GLU A 20 -17.47 -1.51 3.40
CA GLU A 20 -18.49 -1.01 4.33
C GLU A 20 -18.16 -1.43 5.76
N THR A 21 -18.62 -0.62 6.72
CA THR A 21 -18.54 -0.94 8.15
C THR A 21 -19.94 -0.95 8.76
N ASP A 22 -20.05 -1.39 10.01
CA ASP A 22 -21.27 -1.34 10.80
C ASP A 22 -21.68 0.10 11.20
N LYS A 23 -20.77 1.07 11.04
CA LYS A 23 -20.99 2.47 11.40
C LYS A 23 -21.44 3.27 10.17
N PRO A 24 -22.48 4.11 10.31
CA PRO A 24 -22.90 4.99 9.23
C PRO A 24 -21.79 6.00 8.92
N ASN A 25 -21.60 6.30 7.63
CA ASN A 25 -20.59 7.25 7.13
C ASN A 25 -19.14 6.89 7.50
N VAL A 26 -18.85 5.62 7.78
CA VAL A 26 -17.49 5.11 8.02
C VAL A 26 -17.21 3.98 7.06
N SER A 27 -16.06 4.04 6.40
CA SER A 27 -15.54 2.97 5.53
C SER A 27 -14.20 2.47 6.05
N LEU A 28 -13.93 1.18 5.85
CA LEU A 28 -12.61 0.59 6.04
C LEU A 28 -11.89 0.58 4.70
N VAL A 29 -10.71 1.18 4.64
CA VAL A 29 -9.87 1.15 3.44
C VAL A 29 -8.70 0.22 3.70
N GLU A 30 -8.59 -0.83 2.89
CA GLU A 30 -7.45 -1.74 2.88
C GLU A 30 -6.56 -1.45 1.67
N TRP A 31 -5.24 -1.43 1.88
CA TRP A 31 -4.28 -1.36 0.79
C TRP A 31 -3.28 -2.51 0.92
N LYS A 32 -3.27 -3.39 -0.08
CA LYS A 32 -2.43 -4.59 -0.14
C LYS A 32 -1.44 -4.46 -1.29
N GLY A 33 -0.22 -4.94 -1.07
CA GLY A 33 0.81 -5.03 -2.08
C GLY A 33 1.44 -6.42 -2.07
N GLN A 34 1.82 -6.88 -3.26
CA GLN A 34 2.63 -8.06 -3.49
C GLN A 34 3.80 -7.64 -4.41
N PHE A 35 4.98 -8.13 -4.10
CA PHE A 35 6.20 -7.82 -4.83
C PHE A 35 7.26 -8.89 -4.58
N THR A 36 8.27 -8.94 -5.45
CA THR A 36 9.47 -9.75 -5.26
C THR A 36 10.69 -8.83 -5.10
N PRO A 37 11.35 -8.83 -3.93
CA PRO A 37 12.57 -8.05 -3.70
C PRO A 37 13.72 -8.46 -4.62
N VAL A 38 14.53 -7.48 -5.03
CA VAL A 38 15.72 -7.68 -5.87
C VAL A 38 16.93 -7.05 -5.21
N ASN A 39 17.92 -7.89 -4.85
CA ASN A 39 19.18 -7.48 -4.22
C ASN A 39 19.05 -6.71 -2.89
N VAL A 40 17.93 -6.87 -2.19
CA VAL A 40 17.62 -6.30 -0.87
C VAL A 40 16.84 -7.33 -0.06
N SER A 41 16.69 -7.12 1.26
CA SER A 41 15.89 -8.03 2.09
C SER A 41 14.39 -7.75 1.98
N ASP A 42 13.58 -8.76 2.33
CA ASP A 42 12.13 -8.63 2.42
C ASP A 42 11.76 -7.52 3.43
N GLU A 43 12.42 -7.45 4.58
CA GLU A 43 12.14 -6.48 5.63
C GLU A 43 12.35 -5.04 5.17
N GLU A 44 13.42 -4.76 4.40
CA GLU A 44 13.70 -3.44 3.86
C GLU A 44 12.58 -2.95 2.94
N VAL A 45 12.13 -3.83 2.05
CA VAL A 45 11.06 -3.52 1.10
C VAL A 45 9.70 -3.42 1.81
N ILE A 46 9.41 -4.34 2.74
CA ILE A 46 8.18 -4.29 3.55
C ILE A 46 8.12 -2.99 4.33
N ALA A 47 9.20 -2.56 4.97
CA ALA A 47 9.24 -1.30 5.71
C ALA A 47 8.99 -0.09 4.79
N LEU A 48 9.62 -0.06 3.62
CA LEU A 48 9.42 1.00 2.63
C LEU A 48 7.96 1.10 2.17
N PHE A 49 7.36 0.00 1.72
CA PHE A 49 5.99 0.00 1.20
C PHE A 49 4.95 0.18 2.31
N THR A 50 5.19 -0.36 3.51
CA THR A 50 4.33 -0.11 4.67
C THR A 50 4.27 1.38 4.99
N LYS A 51 5.39 2.09 4.91
CA LYS A 51 5.42 3.54 5.11
C LYS A 51 4.64 4.29 4.01
N ILE A 52 4.81 3.91 2.75
CA ILE A 52 4.09 4.53 1.63
C ILE A 52 2.57 4.34 1.80
N TYR A 53 2.13 3.12 2.12
CA TYR A 53 0.71 2.82 2.29
C TYR A 53 0.14 3.52 3.52
N SER A 54 0.86 3.52 4.65
CA SER A 54 0.38 4.16 5.87
C SER A 54 0.28 5.67 5.74
N ASP A 55 1.27 6.32 5.13
CA ASP A 55 1.23 7.76 4.83
C ASP A 55 0.07 8.08 3.88
N GLY A 56 -0.11 7.31 2.81
CA GLY A 56 -1.21 7.49 1.86
C GLY A 56 -2.60 7.28 2.48
N LEU A 57 -2.78 6.25 3.32
CA LEU A 57 -4.04 6.01 4.02
C LEU A 57 -4.34 7.11 5.06
N ARG A 58 -3.31 7.65 5.71
CA ARG A 58 -3.46 8.78 6.62
C ARG A 58 -3.90 10.04 5.87
N ASP A 59 -3.28 10.34 4.74
CA ASP A 59 -3.63 11.50 3.93
C ASP A 59 -5.04 11.36 3.34
N LEU A 60 -5.42 10.15 2.91
CA LEU A 60 -6.79 9.85 2.49
C LEU A 60 -7.79 10.15 3.61
N ARG A 61 -7.53 9.66 4.83
CA ARG A 61 -8.37 9.93 6.00
C ARG A 61 -8.45 11.41 6.36
N ASN A 62 -7.44 12.22 6.06
CA ASN A 62 -7.47 13.66 6.35
C ASN A 62 -8.30 14.46 5.33
N ASN A 63 -8.58 13.89 4.16
CA ASN A 63 -9.30 14.56 3.07
C ASN A 63 -10.82 14.28 3.08
N PHE A 64 -11.31 13.36 3.90
CA PHE A 64 -12.71 12.92 3.98
C PHE A 64 -13.13 12.77 5.44
#